data_AF-A0AA39I310-F1
#
_entry.id   AF-A0AA39I310-F1
#
_cell.length_a   1.000
_cell.length_b   1.000
_cell.length_c   1.000
_cell.angle_alpha   90.00
_cell.angle_beta   90.00
_cell.angle_gamma   90.00
#
_symmetry.space_group_name_H-M   'P 1'
#
loop_
_entity.id
_entity.type
_entity.pdbx_description
1 polymer ?
#
loop_
_entity_poly.entity_id
_entity_poly.type
_entity_poly.pdbx_seq_one_letter_code
_entity_poly.pdbx_strand_id
1 'polypeptide(L)'
;MVTNVPNMSAVVNVTEGGVLLTSVVPAYYNDAVLICVLTAVALLPNVGVLLYVFLRRHKLLKQLETRNIRQAITFMTGANVLSIIGFQSILIFYFLSLHFDWKLDFVICSGIRNFKQMIVSPAFYSCLVVAIERYVLIFFGFNMCPQYVFGMYVFFGAPHLGGLNCNIDMTKTERSTLVFHKETLVGLETMSMSQPLKTDATGREPPKPASVVGFGRPRREDRLDRSHHIVMFISQQAYYTIHIQNICGYTKVSKIKQLEDVVNVLYVVYPFIAILLNLRMMLFVIRYKVRVAHVVRNVQREKHVLMGLMVQAILPIITTTPENTMYFLYVNGIEMSKGAWRAADAIYCCFLTLNPIVTVMFVPHFRNIIIKKITTFSF
;
A
#
# COMPACT_ATOMS: atom_id res chain seq x y z
N MET A 1 -8.27 43.98 9.12
CA MET A 1 -8.42 44.29 7.69
C MET A 1 -8.89 43.04 6.99
N VAL A 2 -9.91 43.11 6.14
CA VAL A 2 -10.35 41.98 5.29
C VAL A 2 -9.91 42.29 3.88
N THR A 3 -8.96 41.51 3.36
CA THR A 3 -8.47 41.64 1.98
C THR A 3 -9.41 40.89 1.05
N ASN A 4 -10.26 41.62 0.31
CA ASN A 4 -11.03 41.06 -0.79
C ASN A 4 -10.07 40.49 -1.85
N VAL A 5 -10.02 39.16 -1.97
CA VAL A 5 -9.38 38.50 -3.10
C VAL A 5 -10.31 38.66 -4.31
N PRO A 6 -9.88 39.29 -5.41
CA PRO A 6 -10.74 39.48 -6.58
C PRO A 6 -11.07 38.12 -7.20
N ASN A 7 -12.38 37.80 -7.25
CA ASN A 7 -12.85 36.53 -7.77
C ASN A 7 -12.72 36.52 -9.30
N MET A 8 -11.63 35.94 -9.81
CA MET A 8 -11.36 35.83 -11.26
C MET A 8 -12.29 34.81 -11.93
N SER A 9 -13.54 35.22 -12.18
CA SER A 9 -14.45 34.51 -13.07
C SER A 9 -13.93 34.57 -14.51
N ALA A 10 -13.16 33.56 -14.92
CA ALA A 10 -12.70 33.42 -16.29
C ALA A 10 -13.90 33.17 -17.22
N VAL A 11 -14.35 34.21 -17.92
CA VAL A 11 -15.40 34.11 -18.94
C VAL A 11 -14.82 33.42 -20.17
N VAL A 12 -15.00 32.11 -20.25
CA VAL A 12 -14.63 31.31 -21.42
C VAL A 12 -15.66 31.55 -22.53
N ASN A 13 -15.37 32.49 -23.43
CA ASN A 13 -16.14 32.68 -24.65
C ASN A 13 -15.98 31.43 -25.55
N VAL A 14 -17.00 30.58 -25.57
CA VAL A 14 -17.06 29.43 -26.47
C VAL A 14 -17.50 29.92 -27.86
N THR A 15 -16.55 30.26 -28.72
CA THR A 15 -16.81 30.50 -30.14
C THR A 15 -17.01 29.17 -30.86
N GLU A 16 -18.07 29.07 -31.68
CA GLU A 16 -18.50 27.83 -32.34
C GLU A 16 -17.47 27.22 -33.31
N GLY A 17 -16.50 28.03 -33.76
CA GLY A 17 -15.41 27.63 -34.65
C GLY A 17 -14.32 26.80 -33.97
N GLY A 18 -14.63 25.56 -33.59
CA GLY A 18 -13.66 24.56 -33.14
C GLY A 18 -13.11 24.80 -31.74
N VAL A 19 -13.82 24.27 -30.73
CA VAL A 19 -13.25 24.12 -29.38
C VAL A 19 -12.09 23.13 -29.45
N LEU A 20 -10.88 23.68 -29.60
CA LEU A 20 -9.64 23.01 -29.26
C LEU A 20 -9.77 22.60 -27.79
N LEU A 21 -10.01 21.30 -27.56
CA LEU A 21 -9.98 20.69 -26.24
C LEU A 21 -8.55 20.85 -25.70
N THR A 22 -8.30 21.99 -25.05
CA THR A 22 -7.15 22.25 -24.21
C THR A 22 -7.20 21.22 -23.11
N SER A 23 -6.52 20.09 -23.34
CA SER A 23 -6.71 18.88 -22.55
C SER A 23 -6.48 19.21 -21.09
N VAL A 24 -7.54 19.08 -20.29
CA VAL A 24 -7.53 19.50 -18.89
C VAL A 24 -6.69 18.46 -18.13
N VAL A 25 -5.37 18.65 -18.18
CA VAL A 25 -4.37 17.75 -17.60
C VAL A 25 -4.77 17.51 -16.15
N PRO A 26 -5.19 16.29 -15.78
CA PRO A 26 -5.76 16.07 -14.47
C PRO A 26 -4.77 16.43 -13.37
N ALA A 27 -5.23 17.08 -12.29
CA ALA A 27 -4.34 17.62 -11.27
C ALA A 27 -3.46 16.57 -10.54
N TYR A 28 -3.75 15.28 -10.73
CA TYR A 28 -2.95 14.14 -10.26
C TYR A 28 -1.84 13.70 -11.23
N TYR A 29 -1.86 14.13 -12.50
CA TYR A 29 -0.90 13.71 -13.52
C TYR A 29 0.54 14.08 -13.12
N ASN A 30 0.73 15.32 -12.65
CA ASN A 30 2.01 15.81 -12.15
C ASN A 30 2.50 15.01 -10.93
N ASP A 31 1.59 14.45 -10.13
CA ASP A 31 1.92 13.66 -8.94
C ASP A 31 2.36 12.24 -9.34
N ALA A 32 1.65 11.63 -10.29
CA ALA A 32 2.06 10.36 -10.91
C ALA A 32 3.42 10.48 -11.60
N VAL A 33 3.70 11.60 -12.29
CA VAL A 33 5.01 11.89 -12.89
C VAL A 33 6.09 12.08 -11.82
N LEU A 34 5.81 12.83 -10.74
CA LEU A 34 6.75 13.00 -9.63
C LEU A 34 7.13 11.67 -8.97
N ILE A 35 6.13 10.82 -8.65
CA ILE A 35 6.37 9.52 -8.04
C ILE A 35 7.07 8.56 -9.03
N CYS A 36 6.80 8.66 -10.33
CA CYS A 36 7.55 7.95 -11.36
C CYS A 36 9.04 8.34 -11.33
N VAL A 37 9.38 9.63 -11.32
CA VAL A 37 10.78 10.08 -11.25
C VAL A 37 11.45 9.64 -9.94
N LEU A 38 10.77 9.79 -8.80
CA LEU A 38 11.31 9.40 -7.49
C LEU A 38 11.56 7.89 -7.38
N THR A 39 10.64 7.05 -7.86
CA THR A 39 10.81 5.58 -7.86
C THR A 39 11.86 5.12 -8.88
N ALA A 40 12.01 5.81 -10.03
CA ALA A 40 13.10 5.55 -10.97
C ALA A 40 14.48 5.88 -10.36
N VAL A 41 14.60 6.98 -9.63
CA VAL A 41 15.82 7.32 -8.86
C VAL A 41 16.08 6.27 -7.77
N ALA A 42 15.04 5.81 -7.06
CA ALA A 42 15.17 4.73 -6.06
C ALA A 42 15.64 3.39 -6.66
N LEU A 43 15.39 3.13 -7.95
CA LEU A 43 15.82 1.90 -8.62
C LEU A 43 17.35 1.81 -8.73
N LEU A 44 18.03 2.94 -8.96
CA LEU A 44 19.48 3.00 -9.20
C LEU A 44 20.33 2.36 -8.08
N PRO A 45 20.22 2.75 -6.79
CA PRO A 45 21.00 2.13 -5.72
C PRO A 45 20.58 0.67 -5.49
N ASN A 46 19.30 0.33 -5.62
CA ASN A 46 18.83 -1.04 -5.41
C ASN A 46 19.38 -2.00 -6.48
N VAL A 47 19.30 -1.64 -7.78
CA VAL A 47 19.86 -2.43 -8.88
C VAL A 47 21.40 -2.47 -8.79
N GLY A 48 22.05 -1.36 -8.46
CA GLY A 48 23.51 -1.32 -8.28
C GLY A 48 24.00 -2.29 -7.20
N VAL A 49 23.30 -2.36 -6.06
CA VAL A 49 23.59 -3.34 -4.98
C VAL A 49 23.31 -4.76 -5.42
N LEU A 50 22.15 -5.01 -6.04
CA LEU A 50 21.74 -6.36 -6.45
C LEU A 50 22.70 -6.94 -7.51
N LEU A 51 23.02 -6.16 -8.54
CA LEU A 51 23.98 -6.51 -9.59
C LEU A 51 25.37 -6.76 -9.00
N TYR A 52 25.84 -5.90 -8.09
CA TYR A 52 27.12 -6.10 -7.40
C TYR A 52 27.15 -7.43 -6.62
N VAL A 53 26.08 -7.76 -5.88
CA VAL A 53 25.97 -8.99 -5.09
C VAL A 53 25.98 -10.23 -5.99
N PHE A 54 25.29 -10.20 -7.14
CA PHE A 54 25.34 -11.28 -8.13
C PHE A 54 26.71 -11.42 -8.79
N LEU A 55 27.29 -10.34 -9.34
CA LEU A 55 28.59 -10.38 -10.02
C LEU A 55 29.75 -10.81 -9.10
N ARG A 56 29.69 -10.48 -7.80
CA ARG A 56 30.73 -10.87 -6.82
C ARG A 56 30.53 -12.24 -6.19
N ARG A 57 29.46 -12.98 -6.52
CA ARG A 57 29.06 -14.27 -5.91
C ARG A 57 30.23 -15.23 -5.74
N HIS A 58 31.02 -15.49 -6.78
CA HIS A 58 32.16 -16.44 -6.71
C HIS A 58 33.29 -16.00 -5.78
N LYS A 59 33.68 -14.71 -5.75
CA LYS A 59 34.83 -14.26 -4.95
C LYS A 59 34.50 -14.06 -3.46
N LEU A 60 33.22 -13.86 -3.12
CA LEU A 60 32.76 -13.70 -1.73
C LEU A 60 32.36 -15.01 -1.03
N LEU A 61 32.25 -16.14 -1.76
CA LEU A 61 31.70 -17.40 -1.26
C LEU A 61 32.58 -18.19 -0.27
N LYS A 62 33.88 -17.86 -0.12
CA LYS A 62 34.82 -18.66 0.70
C LYS A 62 34.67 -18.51 2.22
N GLN A 63 33.79 -17.63 2.72
CA GLN A 63 33.48 -17.53 4.15
C GLN A 63 32.00 -17.81 4.40
N LEU A 64 31.71 -18.82 5.23
CA LEU A 64 30.34 -19.23 5.57
C LEU A 64 29.51 -18.09 6.18
N GLU A 65 30.12 -17.28 7.04
CA GLU A 65 29.50 -16.14 7.72
C GLU A 65 28.93 -15.07 6.76
N THR A 66 29.54 -14.88 5.58
CA THR A 66 29.05 -13.90 4.59
C THR A 66 27.82 -14.39 3.82
N ARG A 67 27.54 -15.71 3.83
CA ARG A 67 26.43 -16.31 3.07
C ARG A 67 25.07 -15.76 3.52
N ASN A 68 24.87 -15.67 4.83
CA ASN A 68 23.59 -15.30 5.45
C ASN A 68 23.37 -13.79 5.31
N ILE A 69 24.39 -12.98 5.63
CA ILE A 69 24.38 -11.52 5.43
C ILE A 69 24.09 -11.18 3.96
N ARG A 70 24.71 -11.89 3.00
CA ARG A 70 24.41 -11.72 1.58
C ARG A 70 22.97 -12.09 1.25
N GLN A 71 22.46 -13.22 1.76
CA GLN A 71 21.10 -13.69 1.53
C GLN A 71 20.05 -12.69 2.04
N ALA A 72 20.21 -12.19 3.27
CA ALA A 72 19.39 -11.13 3.85
C ALA A 72 19.37 -9.86 2.98
N ILE A 73 20.55 -9.40 2.53
CA ILE A 73 20.66 -8.24 1.63
C ILE A 73 19.99 -8.53 0.28
N THR A 74 20.17 -9.73 -0.30
CA THR A 74 19.54 -10.10 -1.57
C THR A 74 18.01 -10.12 -1.47
N PHE A 75 17.44 -10.66 -0.39
CA PHE A 75 15.98 -10.65 -0.19
C PHE A 75 15.43 -9.24 0.07
N MET A 76 16.09 -8.43 0.90
CA MET A 76 15.65 -7.07 1.21
C MET A 76 15.77 -6.13 0.00
N THR A 77 16.92 -6.10 -0.68
CA THR A 77 17.08 -5.32 -1.91
C THR A 77 16.20 -5.87 -3.05
N GLY A 78 16.04 -7.20 -3.14
CA GLY A 78 15.13 -7.82 -4.12
C GLY A 78 13.67 -7.44 -3.90
N ALA A 79 13.20 -7.38 -2.65
CA ALA A 79 11.88 -6.89 -2.29
C ALA A 79 11.71 -5.41 -2.66
N ASN A 80 12.70 -4.55 -2.39
CA ASN A 80 12.68 -3.15 -2.81
C ASN A 80 12.61 -3.01 -4.35
N VAL A 81 13.41 -3.78 -5.10
CA VAL A 81 13.36 -3.78 -6.58
C VAL A 81 11.99 -4.22 -7.09
N LEU A 82 11.42 -5.29 -6.54
CA LEU A 82 10.08 -5.76 -6.90
C LEU A 82 9.02 -4.70 -6.58
N SER A 83 9.13 -4.04 -5.42
CA SER A 83 8.24 -2.95 -5.00
C SER A 83 8.29 -1.78 -5.99
N ILE A 84 9.50 -1.35 -6.38
CA ILE A 84 9.73 -0.25 -7.31
C ILE A 84 9.20 -0.59 -8.71
N ILE A 85 9.55 -1.77 -9.25
CA ILE A 85 9.13 -2.20 -10.58
C ILE A 85 7.60 -2.35 -10.63
N GLY A 86 6.99 -2.99 -9.64
CA GLY A 86 5.54 -3.15 -9.59
C GLY A 86 4.77 -1.84 -9.44
N PHE A 87 5.28 -0.89 -8.64
CA PHE A 87 4.71 0.46 -8.55
C PHE A 87 4.81 1.19 -9.90
N GLN A 88 5.97 1.09 -10.58
CA GLN A 88 6.18 1.63 -11.92
C GLN A 88 5.23 1.01 -12.96
N SER A 89 5.05 -0.32 -12.94
CA SER A 89 4.07 -0.99 -13.82
C SER A 89 2.64 -0.50 -13.60
N ILE A 90 2.25 -0.23 -12.34
CA ILE A 90 0.93 0.32 -12.00
C ILE A 90 0.80 1.77 -12.52
N LEU A 91 1.83 2.62 -12.35
CA LEU A 91 1.83 3.99 -12.90
C LEU A 91 1.75 3.99 -14.42
N ILE A 92 2.55 3.16 -15.10
CA ILE A 92 2.55 3.02 -16.56
C ILE A 92 1.19 2.53 -17.06
N PHE A 93 0.60 1.53 -16.41
CA PHE A 93 -0.76 1.08 -16.72
C PHE A 93 -1.78 2.23 -16.57
N TYR A 94 -1.67 3.04 -15.51
CA TYR A 94 -2.55 4.19 -15.29
C TYR A 94 -2.40 5.26 -16.38
N PHE A 95 -1.17 5.56 -16.81
CA PHE A 95 -0.92 6.48 -17.93
C PHE A 95 -1.45 5.94 -19.27
N LEU A 96 -1.29 4.65 -19.56
CA LEU A 96 -1.85 4.01 -20.75
C LEU A 96 -3.39 4.03 -20.72
N SER A 97 -3.99 3.75 -19.57
CA SER A 97 -5.45 3.81 -19.37
C SER A 97 -6.02 5.18 -19.68
N LEU A 98 -5.31 6.25 -19.34
CA LEU A 98 -5.71 7.63 -19.65
C LEU A 98 -5.43 8.04 -21.09
N HIS A 99 -4.37 7.51 -21.70
CA HIS A 99 -4.02 7.80 -23.10
C HIS A 99 -5.02 7.17 -24.09
N PHE A 100 -5.57 6.01 -23.76
CA PHE A 100 -6.51 5.26 -24.60
C PHE A 100 -7.98 5.32 -24.13
N ASP A 101 -8.30 6.20 -23.17
CA ASP A 101 -9.63 6.32 -22.52
C ASP A 101 -10.22 4.96 -22.05
N TRP A 102 -9.36 4.08 -21.53
CA TRP A 102 -9.79 2.80 -21.00
C TRP A 102 -10.59 3.01 -19.72
N LYS A 103 -11.86 2.64 -19.76
CA LYS A 103 -12.74 2.58 -18.59
C LYS A 103 -12.28 1.45 -17.68
N LEU A 104 -11.88 1.80 -16.45
CA LEU A 104 -11.47 0.82 -15.44
C LEU A 104 -12.67 0.45 -14.58
N ASP A 105 -13.14 -0.79 -14.72
CA ASP A 105 -14.22 -1.31 -13.89
C ASP A 105 -13.79 -1.44 -12.43
N PHE A 106 -14.77 -1.45 -11.51
CA PHE A 106 -14.51 -1.56 -10.07
C PHE A 106 -13.62 -2.77 -9.72
N VAL A 107 -13.82 -3.91 -10.40
CA VAL A 107 -13.00 -5.12 -10.21
C VAL A 107 -11.52 -4.87 -10.57
N ILE A 108 -11.25 -4.14 -11.65
CA ILE A 108 -9.88 -3.81 -12.08
C ILE A 108 -9.25 -2.83 -11.09
N CYS A 109 -9.98 -1.79 -10.69
CA CYS A 109 -9.53 -0.86 -9.65
C CYS A 109 -9.18 -1.58 -8.33
N SER A 110 -10.04 -2.49 -7.86
CA SER A 110 -9.80 -3.28 -6.65
C SER A 110 -8.60 -4.22 -6.80
N GLY A 111 -8.48 -4.89 -7.96
CA GLY A 111 -7.34 -5.74 -8.30
C GLY A 111 -6.02 -4.99 -8.24
N ILE A 112 -5.92 -3.83 -8.92
CA ILE A 112 -4.72 -2.96 -8.90
C ILE A 112 -4.41 -2.48 -7.47
N ARG A 113 -5.43 -2.13 -6.70
CA ARG A 113 -5.30 -1.58 -5.35
C ARG A 113 -4.80 -2.64 -4.34
N ASN A 114 -5.22 -3.90 -4.48
CA ASN A 114 -4.69 -5.04 -3.73
C ASN A 114 -3.31 -5.49 -4.26
N PHE A 115 -3.07 -5.44 -5.56
CA PHE A 115 -1.77 -5.71 -6.19
C PHE A 115 -0.70 -4.72 -5.71
N LYS A 116 -1.01 -3.41 -5.58
CA LYS A 116 -0.14 -2.43 -4.90
C LYS A 116 0.23 -2.90 -3.49
N GLN A 117 -0.75 -3.27 -2.65
CA GLN A 117 -0.45 -3.74 -1.28
C GLN A 117 0.46 -4.98 -1.28
N MET A 118 0.15 -5.99 -2.11
CA MET A 118 0.92 -7.22 -2.23
C MET A 118 2.38 -6.98 -2.68
N ILE A 119 2.60 -6.01 -3.57
CA ILE A 119 3.92 -5.66 -4.11
C ILE A 119 4.75 -4.83 -3.12
N VAL A 120 4.10 -3.92 -2.39
CA VAL A 120 4.75 -2.95 -1.49
C VAL A 120 5.01 -3.57 -0.10
N SER A 121 4.15 -4.47 0.37
CA SER A 121 4.27 -5.10 1.69
C SER A 121 5.60 -5.83 1.96
N PRO A 122 6.21 -6.57 1.01
CA PRO A 122 7.56 -7.13 1.13
C PRO A 122 8.64 -6.13 1.56
N ALA A 123 8.58 -4.87 1.11
CA ALA A 123 9.59 -3.86 1.48
C ALA A 123 9.48 -3.50 2.98
N PHE A 124 8.26 -3.34 3.50
CA PHE A 124 8.01 -2.98 4.90
C PHE A 124 8.46 -4.08 5.88
N TYR A 125 8.00 -5.32 5.72
CA TYR A 125 8.36 -6.39 6.66
C TYR A 125 9.74 -7.01 6.41
N SER A 126 10.45 -6.63 5.33
CA SER A 126 11.84 -7.07 5.10
C SER A 126 12.77 -6.78 6.30
N CYS A 127 12.66 -5.58 6.88
CA CYS A 127 13.43 -5.17 8.05
C CYS A 127 13.14 -6.04 9.30
N LEU A 128 11.89 -6.49 9.47
CA LEU A 128 11.50 -7.41 10.55
C LEU A 128 12.04 -8.82 10.30
N VAL A 129 11.90 -9.37 9.09
CA VAL A 129 12.39 -10.72 8.76
C VAL A 129 13.92 -10.79 8.93
N VAL A 130 14.66 -9.76 8.48
CA VAL A 130 16.12 -9.67 8.67
C VAL A 130 16.50 -9.48 10.14
N ALA A 131 15.70 -8.77 10.95
CA ALA A 131 15.91 -8.68 12.40
C ALA A 131 15.68 -10.04 13.09
N ILE A 132 14.66 -10.80 12.69
CA ILE A 132 14.37 -12.16 13.21
C ILE A 132 15.48 -13.15 12.82
N GLU A 133 15.93 -13.16 11.56
CA GLU A 133 17.02 -14.03 11.07
C GLU A 133 18.30 -13.81 11.90
N ARG A 134 18.70 -12.55 12.10
CA ARG A 134 19.90 -12.21 12.89
C ARG A 134 19.71 -12.48 14.38
N TYR A 135 18.52 -12.23 14.92
CA TYR A 135 18.21 -12.55 16.32
C TYR A 135 18.35 -14.05 16.59
N VAL A 136 17.81 -14.90 15.70
CA VAL A 136 17.93 -16.36 15.85
C VAL A 136 19.37 -16.83 15.69
N LEU A 137 20.11 -16.27 14.74
CA LEU A 137 21.54 -16.57 14.55
C LEU A 137 22.39 -16.19 15.76
N ILE A 138 22.12 -15.05 16.41
CA ILE A 138 22.91 -14.56 17.55
C ILE A 138 22.54 -15.25 18.87
N PHE A 139 21.25 -15.52 19.12
CA PHE A 139 20.81 -16.10 20.40
C PHE A 139 20.75 -17.63 20.43
N PHE A 140 20.59 -18.30 19.29
CA PHE A 140 20.52 -19.77 19.23
C PHE A 140 21.61 -20.41 18.35
N GLY A 141 22.42 -19.62 17.62
CA GLY A 141 23.43 -20.13 16.69
C GLY A 141 22.87 -20.74 15.40
N PHE A 142 21.55 -20.85 15.26
CA PHE A 142 20.91 -21.48 14.10
C PHE A 142 20.81 -20.52 12.91
N ASN A 143 21.12 -21.04 11.73
CA ASN A 143 20.96 -20.34 10.47
C ASN A 143 19.59 -20.67 9.84
N MET A 144 18.78 -19.67 9.51
CA MET A 144 17.50 -19.92 8.85
C MET A 144 17.71 -20.40 7.41
N CYS A 145 17.06 -21.51 7.04
CA CYS A 145 16.99 -21.90 5.63
C CYS A 145 16.29 -20.79 4.82
N PRO A 146 16.78 -20.42 3.62
CA PRO A 146 16.10 -19.44 2.75
C PRO A 146 14.63 -19.77 2.47
N GLN A 147 14.22 -21.05 2.55
CA GLN A 147 12.82 -21.46 2.46
C GLN A 147 11.97 -20.95 3.62
N TYR A 148 12.48 -20.95 4.85
CA TYR A 148 11.78 -20.36 6.01
C TYR A 148 11.74 -18.83 5.92
N VAL A 149 12.84 -18.21 5.49
CA VAL A 149 12.89 -16.76 5.23
C VAL A 149 11.81 -16.39 4.22
N PHE A 150 11.78 -17.03 3.04
CA PHE A 150 10.75 -16.83 2.03
C PHE A 150 9.33 -17.14 2.53
N GLY A 151 9.17 -18.21 3.32
CA GLY A 151 7.89 -18.55 3.97
C GLY A 151 7.37 -17.44 4.89
N MET A 152 8.25 -16.78 5.65
CA MET A 152 7.89 -15.60 6.46
C MET A 152 7.49 -14.41 5.58
N TYR A 153 8.17 -14.20 4.43
CA TYR A 153 7.77 -13.17 3.47
C TYR A 153 6.39 -13.45 2.86
N VAL A 154 6.02 -14.71 2.58
CA VAL A 154 4.68 -15.08 2.11
C VAL A 154 3.65 -14.96 3.23
N PHE A 155 3.97 -15.41 4.44
CA PHE A 155 3.07 -15.38 5.60
C PHE A 155 2.68 -13.95 6.00
N PHE A 156 3.64 -13.02 6.08
CA PHE A 156 3.34 -11.62 6.36
C PHE A 156 2.66 -10.89 5.18
N GLY A 157 2.82 -11.38 3.95
CA GLY A 157 2.12 -10.87 2.76
C GLY A 157 0.68 -11.37 2.62
N ALA A 158 0.36 -12.55 3.15
CA ALA A 158 -0.92 -13.23 2.97
C ALA A 158 -2.17 -12.42 3.38
N PRO A 159 -2.18 -11.59 4.46
CA PRO A 159 -3.33 -10.74 4.80
C PRO A 159 -3.76 -9.81 3.66
N HIS A 160 -2.83 -9.32 2.85
CA HIS A 160 -3.12 -8.44 1.71
C HIS A 160 -3.83 -9.16 0.56
N LEU A 161 -3.69 -10.49 0.44
CA LEU A 161 -4.42 -11.30 -0.54
C LEU A 161 -5.88 -11.49 -0.13
N GLY A 162 -6.19 -11.46 1.17
CA GLY A 162 -7.57 -11.58 1.69
C GLY A 162 -8.47 -10.39 1.34
N GLY A 163 -7.89 -9.23 1.01
CA GLY A 163 -8.62 -8.00 0.66
C GLY A 163 -9.38 -8.03 -0.68
N LEU A 164 -9.27 -9.12 -1.46
CA LEU A 164 -9.96 -9.25 -2.75
C LEU A 164 -11.49 -9.44 -2.63
N ASN A 165 -12.00 -9.88 -1.48
CA ASN A 165 -13.44 -10.09 -1.27
C ASN A 165 -14.19 -8.78 -0.91
N CYS A 166 -14.14 -7.78 -1.80
CA CYS A 166 -14.81 -6.48 -1.69
C CYS A 166 -16.34 -6.59 -1.72
N ASN A 167 -16.93 -7.12 -0.64
CA ASN A 167 -18.37 -7.34 -0.49
C ASN A 167 -19.07 -6.05 0.00
N ILE A 168 -19.34 -5.13 -0.94
CA ILE A 168 -20.05 -3.86 -0.72
C ILE A 168 -21.52 -4.16 -0.45
N ASP A 169 -21.95 -3.96 0.80
CA ASP A 169 -23.33 -4.24 1.18
C ASP A 169 -24.26 -3.07 0.87
N MET A 170 -24.95 -3.15 -0.26
CA MET A 170 -25.96 -2.16 -0.65
C MET A 170 -27.29 -2.28 0.14
N THR A 171 -27.48 -3.27 1.02
CA THR A 171 -28.71 -3.35 1.85
C THR A 171 -28.82 -2.20 2.86
N LYS A 172 -27.72 -1.49 3.14
CA LYS A 172 -27.69 -0.20 3.83
C LYS A 172 -27.51 1.00 2.90
N THR A 173 -28.23 1.03 1.78
CA THR A 173 -28.68 2.30 1.19
C THR A 173 -29.74 2.94 2.10
N GLU A 174 -29.31 3.41 3.28
CA GLU A 174 -30.04 4.43 4.02
C GLU A 174 -30.23 5.66 3.10
N ARG A 175 -31.28 6.46 3.36
CA ARG A 175 -31.74 7.54 2.47
C ARG A 175 -30.83 8.78 2.51
N SER A 176 -29.53 8.59 2.37
CA SER A 176 -28.60 9.66 2.03
C SER A 176 -29.00 10.19 0.65
N THR A 177 -29.48 11.44 0.63
CA THR A 177 -29.77 12.17 -0.59
C THR A 177 -28.46 12.55 -1.26
N LEU A 178 -27.83 11.56 -1.89
CA LEU A 178 -26.81 11.75 -2.90
C LEU A 178 -27.46 12.60 -3.99
N VAL A 179 -27.05 13.86 -4.12
CA VAL A 179 -27.64 14.81 -5.06
C VAL A 179 -27.19 14.42 -6.46
N PHE A 180 -27.90 13.46 -7.06
CA PHE A 180 -27.83 13.21 -8.49
C PHE A 180 -28.26 14.50 -9.21
N HIS A 181 -27.30 15.14 -9.89
CA HIS A 181 -27.66 16.16 -10.87
C HIS A 181 -28.59 15.54 -11.91
N LYS A 182 -29.76 16.16 -12.12
CA LYS A 182 -30.92 15.53 -12.77
C LYS A 182 -30.77 15.31 -14.29
N GLU A 183 -29.55 15.49 -14.81
CA GLU A 183 -29.24 15.57 -16.24
C GLU A 183 -28.71 14.24 -16.81
N THR A 184 -28.35 13.26 -15.96
CA THR A 184 -27.77 11.97 -16.38
C THR A 184 -28.76 10.80 -16.38
N LEU A 185 -30.06 11.04 -16.14
CA LEU A 185 -31.12 10.02 -16.09
C LEU A 185 -32.28 10.33 -17.05
N VAL A 186 -31.95 10.55 -18.33
CA VAL A 186 -32.90 10.48 -19.44
C VAL A 186 -32.58 9.22 -20.26
N GLY A 187 -33.25 8.11 -19.96
CA GLY A 187 -32.99 6.85 -20.69
C GLY A 187 -33.58 5.56 -20.12
N LEU A 188 -34.13 5.52 -18.90
CA LEU A 188 -34.63 4.27 -18.29
C LEU A 188 -35.98 4.35 -17.54
N GLU A 189 -36.75 5.42 -17.69
CA GLU A 189 -38.12 5.54 -17.11
C GLU A 189 -39.23 5.23 -18.14
N THR A 190 -39.19 4.06 -18.79
CA THR A 190 -40.20 3.64 -19.78
C THR A 190 -40.76 2.22 -19.57
N MET A 191 -40.72 1.68 -18.36
CA MET A 191 -41.54 0.54 -17.93
C MET A 191 -41.98 0.69 -16.46
N SER A 192 -43.14 0.11 -16.11
CA SER A 192 -43.75 0.14 -14.77
C SER A 192 -44.38 1.47 -14.30
N MET A 193 -45.20 2.12 -15.13
CA MET A 193 -46.29 2.97 -14.60
C MET A 193 -47.50 2.11 -14.20
N SER A 194 -47.48 1.57 -12.98
CA SER A 194 -48.70 1.13 -12.30
C SER A 194 -49.44 2.37 -11.78
N GLN A 195 -50.65 2.62 -12.27
CA GLN A 195 -51.44 3.79 -11.85
C GLN A 195 -51.73 3.74 -10.33
N PRO A 196 -51.63 4.86 -9.60
CA PRO A 196 -52.11 4.92 -8.23
C PRO A 196 -53.64 4.76 -8.21
N LEU A 197 -54.16 3.91 -7.32
CA LEU A 197 -55.60 3.80 -7.11
C LEU A 197 -56.18 5.16 -6.68
N LYS A 198 -57.30 5.55 -7.28
CA LYS A 198 -58.09 6.68 -6.81
C LYS A 198 -58.62 6.38 -5.41
N THR A 199 -58.53 7.36 -4.51
CA THR A 199 -59.25 7.34 -3.23
C THR A 199 -60.74 7.57 -3.48
N ASP A 200 -61.58 6.61 -3.09
CA ASP A 200 -63.04 6.77 -3.13
C ASP A 200 -63.53 7.82 -2.13
N ALA A 201 -64.57 8.57 -2.52
CA ALA A 201 -65.04 9.76 -1.83
C ALA A 201 -65.90 9.48 -0.58
N THR A 202 -65.62 8.41 0.18
CA THR A 202 -66.45 7.94 1.31
C THR A 202 -65.83 8.17 2.70
N GLY A 203 -64.61 8.70 2.79
CA GLY A 203 -64.06 9.29 4.02
C GLY A 203 -63.96 8.38 5.24
N ARG A 204 -63.82 7.05 5.05
CA ARG A 204 -63.66 6.07 6.14
C ARG A 204 -62.33 5.36 6.04
N GLU A 205 -61.59 5.29 7.15
CA GLU A 205 -60.39 4.45 7.24
C GLU A 205 -60.76 2.97 7.10
N PRO A 206 -59.97 2.16 6.36
CA PRO A 206 -60.14 0.72 6.35
C PRO A 206 -59.73 0.12 7.72
N PRO A 207 -60.45 -0.90 8.23
CA PRO A 207 -60.12 -1.51 9.52
C PRO A 207 -58.74 -2.17 9.48
N LYS A 208 -57.93 -1.91 10.50
CA LYS A 208 -56.60 -2.55 10.65
C LYS A 208 -56.77 -4.07 10.78
N PRO A 209 -56.05 -4.90 10.01
CA PRO A 209 -56.14 -6.35 10.13
C PRO A 209 -55.60 -6.83 11.49
N ALA A 210 -56.26 -7.81 12.09
CA ALA A 210 -55.89 -8.35 13.39
C ALA A 210 -54.55 -9.10 13.35
N SER A 211 -53.74 -8.95 14.40
CA SER A 211 -52.43 -9.59 14.52
C SER A 211 -52.56 -11.10 14.80
N VAL A 212 -52.52 -11.93 13.76
CA VAL A 212 -52.46 -13.38 13.90
C VAL A 212 -51.04 -13.80 14.34
N VAL A 213 -50.90 -14.23 15.60
CA VAL A 213 -49.63 -14.73 16.15
C VAL A 213 -49.37 -16.15 15.64
N GLY A 214 -48.71 -16.27 14.50
CA GLY A 214 -48.32 -17.54 13.90
C GLY A 214 -46.95 -18.03 14.40
N PHE A 215 -46.90 -19.17 15.09
CA PHE A 215 -45.65 -19.87 15.42
C PHE A 215 -45.04 -20.50 14.16
N GLY A 216 -44.25 -19.72 13.42
CA GLY A 216 -43.50 -20.19 12.26
C GLY A 216 -42.32 -21.09 12.64
N ARG A 217 -42.27 -22.32 12.09
CA ARG A 217 -41.05 -23.15 12.13
C ARG A 217 -39.91 -22.43 11.36
N PRO A 218 -38.64 -22.56 11.78
CA PRO A 218 -37.51 -22.01 11.03
C PRO A 218 -37.48 -22.63 9.63
N ARG A 219 -37.67 -21.78 8.61
CA ARG A 219 -37.84 -22.18 7.21
C ARG A 219 -36.47 -22.42 6.57
N ARG A 220 -36.37 -23.38 5.65
CA ARG A 220 -35.08 -23.85 5.09
C ARG A 220 -34.53 -22.95 3.95
N GLU A 221 -35.00 -21.71 3.86
CA GLU A 221 -34.86 -20.84 2.68
C GLU A 221 -33.61 -19.93 2.71
N ASP A 222 -33.08 -19.58 3.90
CA ASP A 222 -31.88 -18.74 4.16
C ASP A 222 -30.58 -19.15 3.41
N ARG A 223 -30.60 -20.30 2.71
CA ARG A 223 -29.47 -20.83 1.95
C ARG A 223 -29.60 -20.60 0.43
N LEU A 224 -30.78 -20.26 -0.08
CA LEU A 224 -30.97 -19.95 -1.51
C LEU A 224 -30.70 -18.46 -1.80
N ASP A 225 -31.22 -17.55 -0.96
CA ASP A 225 -31.02 -16.10 -1.13
C ASP A 225 -29.55 -15.69 -1.16
N ARG A 226 -28.69 -16.31 -0.34
CA ARG A 226 -27.24 -16.01 -0.33
C ARG A 226 -26.60 -16.22 -1.70
N SER A 227 -27.04 -17.25 -2.44
CA SER A 227 -26.54 -17.54 -3.79
C SER A 227 -26.98 -16.45 -4.77
N HIS A 228 -28.25 -16.02 -4.70
CA HIS A 228 -28.77 -14.94 -5.54
C HIS A 228 -28.12 -13.59 -5.21
N HIS A 229 -27.91 -13.26 -3.93
CA HIS A 229 -27.17 -12.07 -3.52
C HIS A 229 -25.73 -12.08 -4.04
N ILE A 230 -25.01 -13.20 -3.95
CA ILE A 230 -23.64 -13.30 -4.47
C ILE A 230 -23.59 -13.10 -5.99
N VAL A 231 -24.49 -13.75 -6.75
CA VAL A 231 -24.53 -13.61 -8.23
C VAL A 231 -24.93 -12.19 -8.64
N MET A 232 -25.97 -11.63 -8.03
CA MET A 232 -26.41 -10.24 -8.28
C MET A 232 -25.28 -9.25 -7.95
N PHE A 233 -24.58 -9.46 -6.84
CA PHE A 233 -23.45 -8.64 -6.42
C PHE A 233 -22.26 -8.68 -7.40
N ILE A 234 -21.86 -9.89 -7.83
CA ILE A 234 -20.80 -10.07 -8.84
C ILE A 234 -21.21 -9.38 -10.15
N SER A 235 -22.47 -9.51 -10.58
CA SER A 235 -22.97 -8.84 -11.79
C SER A 235 -22.91 -7.30 -11.66
N GLN A 236 -23.31 -6.74 -10.51
CA GLN A 236 -23.23 -5.29 -10.28
C GLN A 236 -21.78 -4.79 -10.28
N GLN A 237 -20.81 -5.52 -9.70
CA GLN A 237 -19.40 -5.13 -9.80
C GLN A 237 -18.82 -5.24 -11.23
N ALA A 238 -19.35 -6.14 -12.06
CA ALA A 238 -18.95 -6.29 -13.47
C ALA A 238 -19.56 -5.22 -14.39
N TYR A 239 -20.72 -4.64 -14.03
CA TYR A 239 -21.40 -3.62 -14.86
C TYR A 239 -21.24 -2.17 -14.36
N TYR A 240 -20.74 -1.93 -13.14
CA TYR A 240 -20.55 -0.58 -12.62
C TYR A 240 -19.26 0.07 -13.15
N THR A 241 -19.32 0.55 -14.40
CA THR A 241 -18.22 1.31 -15.03
C THR A 241 -17.93 2.60 -14.23
N ILE A 242 -16.69 2.77 -13.80
CA ILE A 242 -16.27 3.99 -13.11
C ILE A 242 -15.90 5.03 -14.17
N HIS A 243 -16.56 6.19 -14.15
CA HIS A 243 -16.19 7.31 -15.03
C HIS A 243 -14.74 7.75 -14.78
N ILE A 244 -13.97 7.95 -15.85
CA ILE A 244 -12.51 8.19 -15.89
C ILE A 244 -12.00 9.29 -14.92
N GLN A 245 -12.84 10.25 -14.53
CA GLN A 245 -12.48 11.29 -13.55
C GLN A 245 -12.31 10.75 -12.12
N ASN A 246 -12.94 9.62 -11.78
CA ASN A 246 -12.86 8.97 -10.47
C ASN A 246 -11.70 7.99 -10.44
N ILE A 247 -10.58 8.42 -9.85
CA ILE A 247 -9.42 7.57 -9.53
C ILE A 247 -9.87 6.34 -8.71
N CYS A 248 -9.18 5.20 -8.86
CA CYS A 248 -9.30 3.98 -8.04
C CYS A 248 -8.94 4.20 -6.54
N GLY A 249 -9.65 5.10 -5.86
CA GLY A 249 -9.46 5.44 -4.45
C GLY A 249 -10.09 4.44 -3.47
N TYR A 250 -10.17 4.82 -2.19
CA TYR A 250 -10.87 4.02 -1.18
C TYR A 250 -12.28 4.55 -0.99
N THR A 251 -13.27 3.71 -1.29
CA THR A 251 -14.66 3.97 -0.90
C THR A 251 -14.75 3.94 0.63
N LYS A 252 -15.31 5.00 1.25
CA LYS A 252 -15.44 5.12 2.72
C LYS A 252 -16.36 4.04 3.36
N VAL A 253 -16.90 3.11 2.58
CA VAL A 253 -17.91 2.11 2.98
C VAL A 253 -17.41 0.68 2.70
N SER A 254 -16.13 0.42 2.98
CA SER A 254 -15.55 -0.93 2.94
C SER A 254 -16.01 -1.75 4.15
N LYS A 255 -16.75 -2.85 3.91
CA LYS A 255 -17.01 -3.87 4.94
C LYS A 255 -15.74 -4.57 5.44
N ILE A 256 -14.63 -4.42 4.73
CA ILE A 256 -13.31 -5.00 5.06
C ILE A 256 -12.55 -4.13 6.09
N LYS A 257 -13.13 -3.02 6.60
CA LYS A 257 -12.46 -2.11 7.55
C LYS A 257 -11.71 -2.83 8.68
N GLN A 258 -12.24 -3.92 9.26
CA GLN A 258 -11.53 -4.68 10.29
C GLN A 258 -10.18 -5.28 9.83
N LEU A 259 -10.09 -5.80 8.59
CA LEU A 259 -8.84 -6.33 8.03
C LEU A 259 -7.91 -5.21 7.58
N GLU A 260 -8.45 -4.10 7.04
CA GLU A 260 -7.65 -2.91 6.72
C GLU A 260 -7.04 -2.29 7.99
N ASP A 261 -7.81 -2.15 9.06
CA ASP A 261 -7.35 -1.67 10.38
C ASP A 261 -6.29 -2.62 10.98
N VAL A 262 -6.49 -3.95 10.90
CA VAL A 262 -5.47 -4.93 11.32
C VAL A 262 -4.18 -4.80 10.51
N VAL A 263 -4.28 -4.67 9.18
CA VAL A 263 -3.11 -4.47 8.30
C VAL A 263 -2.34 -3.20 8.66
N ASN A 264 -3.04 -2.09 8.91
CA ASN A 264 -2.43 -0.82 9.32
C ASN A 264 -1.75 -0.91 10.68
N VAL A 265 -2.38 -1.57 11.66
CA VAL A 265 -1.78 -1.85 12.97
C VAL A 265 -0.52 -2.70 12.82
N LEU A 266 -0.53 -3.74 11.97
CA LEU A 266 0.64 -4.57 11.70
C LEU A 266 1.79 -3.77 11.05
N TYR A 267 1.49 -2.87 10.11
CA TYR A 267 2.50 -1.98 9.52
C TYR A 267 3.14 -1.02 10.52
N VAL A 268 2.42 -0.57 11.55
CA VAL A 268 3.00 0.22 12.65
C VAL A 268 3.80 -0.68 13.61
N VAL A 269 3.28 -1.85 13.96
CA VAL A 269 3.87 -2.76 14.95
C VAL A 269 5.15 -3.46 14.47
N TYR A 270 5.23 -3.87 13.20
CA TYR A 270 6.40 -4.61 12.67
C TYR A 270 7.73 -3.84 12.80
N PRO A 271 7.83 -2.53 12.45
CA PRO A 271 9.01 -1.72 12.74
C PRO A 271 9.38 -1.64 14.23
N PHE A 272 8.41 -1.50 15.14
CA PHE A 272 8.69 -1.48 16.58
C PHE A 272 9.26 -2.82 17.07
N ILE A 273 8.72 -3.95 16.62
CA ILE A 273 9.30 -5.28 16.91
C ILE A 273 10.72 -5.38 16.35
N ALA A 274 10.96 -4.90 15.13
CA ALA A 274 12.30 -4.88 14.54
C ALA A 274 13.30 -4.04 15.37
N ILE A 275 12.89 -2.88 15.88
CA ILE A 275 13.72 -2.07 16.81
C ILE A 275 13.97 -2.82 18.12
N LEU A 276 12.95 -3.42 18.73
CA LEU A 276 13.10 -4.15 20.00
C LEU A 276 14.05 -5.35 19.88
N LEU A 277 13.99 -6.09 18.76
CA LEU A 277 14.93 -7.18 18.44
C LEU A 277 16.36 -6.65 18.27
N ASN A 278 16.56 -5.58 17.51
CA ASN A 278 17.89 -4.98 17.30
C ASN A 278 18.47 -4.37 18.59
N LEU A 279 17.65 -3.70 19.40
CA LEU A 279 18.02 -3.19 20.73
C LEU A 279 18.42 -4.32 21.68
N ARG A 280 17.66 -5.43 21.70
CA ARG A 280 17.99 -6.61 22.50
C ARG A 280 19.30 -7.29 22.04
N MET A 281 19.52 -7.42 20.73
CA MET A 281 20.81 -7.87 20.19
C MET A 281 21.94 -6.91 20.60
N MET A 282 21.71 -5.59 20.57
CA MET A 282 22.71 -4.59 20.94
C MET A 282 23.11 -4.68 22.41
N LEU A 283 22.13 -4.75 23.32
CA LEU A 283 22.36 -4.93 24.75
C LEU A 283 23.08 -6.24 25.07
N PHE A 284 22.79 -7.32 24.34
CA PHE A 284 23.49 -8.60 24.48
C PHE A 284 24.97 -8.50 24.05
N VAL A 285 25.25 -7.98 22.85
CA VAL A 285 26.64 -7.82 22.35
C VAL A 285 27.47 -6.94 23.31
N ILE A 286 26.89 -5.84 23.80
CA ILE A 286 27.55 -4.97 24.78
C ILE A 286 27.85 -5.73 26.08
N ARG A 287 26.85 -6.37 26.71
CA ARG A 287 27.01 -7.10 27.98
C ARG A 287 27.96 -8.29 27.89
N TYR A 288 27.92 -9.04 26.79
CA TYR A 288 28.76 -10.22 26.59
C TYR A 288 30.23 -9.83 26.40
N LYS A 289 30.52 -8.83 25.55
CA LYS A 289 31.90 -8.40 25.27
C LYS A 289 32.59 -7.78 26.48
N VAL A 290 31.85 -7.12 27.38
CA VAL A 290 32.39 -6.60 28.66
C VAL A 290 32.93 -7.72 29.57
N ARG A 291 32.40 -8.96 29.50
CA ARG A 291 32.91 -10.10 30.28
C ARG A 291 34.13 -10.79 29.68
N VAL A 292 34.42 -10.60 28.39
CA VAL A 292 35.49 -11.32 27.64
C VAL A 292 36.55 -10.32 27.16
N ALA A 293 37.02 -9.46 28.08
CA ALA A 293 37.68 -8.20 27.77
C ALA A 293 39.08 -8.29 27.10
N HIS A 294 39.68 -9.48 26.97
CA HIS A 294 41.05 -9.64 26.45
C HIS A 294 41.20 -9.56 24.92
N VAL A 295 40.11 -9.51 24.13
CA VAL A 295 40.18 -9.48 22.64
C VAL A 295 39.61 -8.18 22.06
N VAL A 296 40.27 -7.07 22.40
CA VAL A 296 39.77 -5.69 22.20
C VAL A 296 39.55 -5.30 20.72
N ARG A 297 40.39 -5.78 19.78
CA ARG A 297 40.45 -5.24 18.40
C ARG A 297 39.19 -5.45 17.54
N ASN A 298 38.32 -6.42 17.83
CA ASN A 298 37.10 -6.66 17.01
C ASN A 298 35.88 -5.82 17.45
N VAL A 299 35.88 -5.27 18.66
CA VAL A 299 34.68 -4.65 19.28
C VAL A 299 34.17 -3.44 18.50
N GLN A 300 35.05 -2.61 17.94
CA GLN A 300 34.64 -1.44 17.14
C GLN A 300 33.93 -1.83 15.83
N ARG A 301 34.37 -2.90 15.16
CA ARG A 301 33.74 -3.39 13.92
C ARG A 301 32.31 -3.86 14.18
N GLU A 302 32.12 -4.62 15.24
CA GLU A 302 30.79 -5.13 15.65
C GLU A 302 29.85 -3.97 16.02
N LYS A 303 30.31 -3.02 16.85
CA LYS A 303 29.55 -1.80 17.19
C LYS A 303 29.09 -1.03 15.94
N HIS A 304 29.93 -0.91 14.92
CA HIS A 304 29.58 -0.21 13.68
C HIS A 304 28.47 -0.93 12.89
N VAL A 305 28.54 -2.25 12.75
CA VAL A 305 27.49 -3.05 12.06
C VAL A 305 26.16 -2.97 12.83
N LEU A 306 26.25 -2.97 14.16
CA LEU A 306 25.13 -2.94 15.10
C LEU A 306 24.42 -1.58 15.15
N MET A 307 25.17 -0.48 15.06
CA MET A 307 24.60 0.86 14.83
C MET A 307 23.89 0.94 13.47
N GLY A 308 24.46 0.32 12.43
CA GLY A 308 23.80 0.23 11.12
C GLY A 308 22.46 -0.49 11.16
N LEU A 309 22.38 -1.59 11.90
CA LEU A 309 21.13 -2.31 12.17
C LEU A 309 20.08 -1.45 12.88
N MET A 310 20.49 -0.66 13.88
CA MET A 310 19.58 0.27 14.55
C MET A 310 19.06 1.34 13.58
N VAL A 311 19.92 1.90 12.72
CA VAL A 311 19.49 2.86 11.68
C VAL A 311 18.55 2.18 10.66
N GLN A 312 18.83 0.94 10.23
CA GLN A 312 17.94 0.17 9.34
C GLN A 312 16.58 -0.14 9.97
N ALA A 313 16.46 -0.24 11.29
CA ALA A 313 15.19 -0.48 11.99
C ALA A 313 14.42 0.83 12.30
N ILE A 314 15.14 1.93 12.53
CA ILE A 314 14.56 3.28 12.74
C ILE A 314 14.07 3.89 11.42
N LEU A 315 14.79 3.67 10.31
CA LEU A 315 14.48 4.25 9.01
C LEU A 315 13.01 3.99 8.59
N PRO A 316 12.47 2.74 8.58
CA PRO A 316 11.06 2.49 8.34
C PRO A 316 10.12 3.36 9.17
N ILE A 317 10.33 3.50 10.49
CA ILE A 317 9.42 4.31 11.33
C ILE A 317 9.38 5.76 10.85
N ILE A 318 10.53 6.36 10.55
CA ILE A 318 10.59 7.75 10.08
C ILE A 318 9.93 7.87 8.69
N THR A 319 10.16 6.91 7.79
CA THR A 319 9.79 7.05 6.38
C THR A 319 8.44 6.44 5.98
N THR A 320 7.81 5.62 6.83
CA THR A 320 6.56 4.91 6.49
C THR A 320 5.39 5.25 7.41
N THR A 321 5.66 5.68 8.65
CA THR A 321 4.62 6.21 9.55
C THR A 321 3.83 7.37 8.92
N PRO A 322 4.41 8.29 8.12
CA PRO A 322 3.63 9.33 7.45
C PRO A 322 2.55 8.79 6.50
N GLU A 323 2.87 7.86 5.58
CA GLU A 323 1.88 7.25 4.67
C GLU A 323 0.80 6.49 5.46
N ASN A 324 1.21 5.66 6.42
CA ASN A 324 0.30 4.89 7.27
C ASN A 324 -0.62 5.79 8.12
N THR A 325 -0.12 6.94 8.59
CA THR A 325 -0.93 7.90 9.37
C THR A 325 -1.92 8.64 8.48
N MET A 326 -1.50 9.10 7.29
CA MET A 326 -2.40 9.74 6.31
C MET A 326 -3.52 8.78 5.88
N TYR A 327 -3.18 7.50 5.65
CA TYR A 327 -4.14 6.42 5.40
C TYR A 327 -5.13 6.25 6.56
N PHE A 328 -4.63 6.10 7.79
CA PHE A 328 -5.47 5.87 8.97
C PHE A 328 -6.43 7.05 9.24
N LEU A 329 -5.96 8.29 9.08
CA LEU A 329 -6.80 9.49 9.22
C LEU A 329 -7.88 9.52 8.12
N TYR A 330 -7.52 9.20 6.87
CA TYR A 330 -8.46 9.13 5.74
C TYR A 330 -9.55 8.07 5.92
N VAL A 331 -9.20 6.85 6.38
CA VAL A 331 -10.16 5.75 6.64
C VAL A 331 -11.05 6.02 7.87
N ASN A 332 -10.65 6.96 8.73
CA ASN A 332 -11.51 7.51 9.77
C ASN A 332 -12.22 8.81 9.34
N GLY A 333 -12.25 9.10 8.04
CA GLY A 333 -13.06 10.14 7.41
C GLY A 333 -12.44 11.54 7.38
N ILE A 334 -11.26 11.73 7.98
CA ILE A 334 -10.61 13.04 8.11
C ILE A 334 -9.92 13.40 6.79
N GLU A 335 -10.24 14.59 6.25
CA GLU A 335 -9.78 14.99 4.92
C GLU A 335 -8.35 15.53 4.95
N MET A 336 -7.42 14.77 4.35
CA MET A 336 -6.01 15.13 4.24
C MET A 336 -5.76 15.98 2.98
N SER A 337 -4.92 17.01 3.09
CA SER A 337 -4.58 17.87 1.94
C SER A 337 -3.76 17.11 0.89
N LYS A 338 -3.90 17.49 -0.38
CA LYS A 338 -3.11 16.92 -1.49
C LYS A 338 -1.59 17.08 -1.27
N GLY A 339 -1.17 18.18 -0.64
CA GLY A 339 0.23 18.41 -0.26
C GLY A 339 0.75 17.43 0.79
N ALA A 340 -0.08 17.04 1.76
CA ALA A 340 0.30 16.08 2.79
C ALA A 340 0.49 14.66 2.22
N TRP A 341 -0.37 14.24 1.29
CA TRP A 341 -0.19 12.98 0.55
C TRP A 341 1.11 12.97 -0.27
N ARG A 342 1.35 14.00 -1.10
CA ARG A 342 2.59 14.14 -1.89
C ARG A 342 3.85 14.10 -1.01
N ALA A 343 3.81 14.72 0.17
CA ALA A 343 4.92 14.67 1.11
C ALA A 343 5.13 13.26 1.69
N ALA A 344 4.05 12.54 2.04
CA ALA A 344 4.14 11.16 2.52
C ALA A 344 4.67 10.21 1.43
N ASP A 345 4.16 10.29 0.19
CA ASP A 345 4.64 9.50 -0.95
C ASP A 345 6.13 9.77 -1.25
N ALA A 346 6.57 11.03 -1.18
CA ALA A 346 7.98 11.39 -1.38
C ALA A 346 8.88 10.86 -0.25
N ILE A 347 8.44 10.95 1.01
CA ILE A 347 9.14 10.39 2.17
C ILE A 347 9.21 8.86 2.07
N TYR A 348 8.17 8.20 1.54
CA TYR A 348 8.20 6.77 1.25
C TYR A 348 9.15 6.43 0.09
N CYS A 349 9.25 7.25 -0.96
CA CYS A 349 10.28 7.06 -2.00
C CYS A 349 11.71 7.20 -1.43
N CYS A 350 11.90 8.06 -0.42
CA CYS A 350 13.15 8.13 0.33
C CYS A 350 13.45 6.84 1.12
N PHE A 351 12.46 6.10 1.64
CA PHE A 351 12.68 4.77 2.24
C PHE A 351 13.38 3.83 1.25
N LEU A 352 12.75 3.66 0.08
CA LEU A 352 13.21 2.73 -0.96
C LEU A 352 14.61 3.10 -1.47
N THR A 353 14.94 4.38 -1.50
CA THR A 353 16.26 4.90 -1.89
C THR A 353 17.31 4.72 -0.79
N LEU A 354 16.99 5.07 0.47
CA LEU A 354 17.94 5.10 1.58
C LEU A 354 18.24 3.71 2.15
N ASN A 355 17.27 2.79 2.17
CA ASN A 355 17.43 1.43 2.70
C ASN A 355 18.66 0.69 2.12
N PRO A 356 18.85 0.55 0.79
CA PRO A 356 20.06 -0.08 0.24
C PRO A 356 21.34 0.73 0.53
N ILE A 357 21.27 2.07 0.55
CA ILE A 357 22.45 2.93 0.78
C ILE A 357 22.96 2.77 2.22
N VAL A 358 22.07 2.83 3.22
CA VAL A 358 22.38 2.55 4.63
C VAL A 358 22.97 1.14 4.77
N THR A 359 22.32 0.14 4.17
CA THR A 359 22.79 -1.26 4.18
C THR A 359 24.24 -1.39 3.70
N VAL A 360 24.58 -0.69 2.62
CA VAL A 360 25.91 -0.67 2.01
C VAL A 360 26.95 0.07 2.86
N MET A 361 26.61 1.24 3.40
CA MET A 361 27.53 2.06 4.19
C MET A 361 27.94 1.38 5.50
N PHE A 362 27.01 0.64 6.13
CA PHE A 362 27.26 0.02 7.43
C PHE A 362 27.92 -1.36 7.39
N VAL A 363 27.90 -2.07 6.25
CA VAL A 363 28.64 -3.33 6.08
C VAL A 363 30.05 -3.04 5.53
N PRO A 364 31.14 -3.18 6.33
CA PRO A 364 32.46 -2.64 5.96
C PRO A 364 33.05 -3.17 4.66
N HIS A 365 32.69 -4.40 4.26
CA HIS A 365 33.20 -5.01 3.03
C HIS A 365 32.65 -4.32 1.76
N PHE A 366 31.38 -3.90 1.76
CA PHE A 366 30.81 -3.14 0.64
C PHE A 366 31.37 -1.71 0.64
N ARG A 367 31.35 -1.03 1.79
CA ARG A 367 31.91 0.32 1.95
C ARG A 367 33.35 0.42 1.44
N ASN A 368 34.25 -0.46 1.88
CA ASN A 368 35.66 -0.40 1.48
C ASN A 368 35.86 -0.62 -0.03
N ILE A 369 35.00 -1.43 -0.67
CA ILE A 369 35.08 -1.70 -2.11
C ILE A 369 34.48 -0.54 -2.93
N ILE A 370 33.46 0.14 -2.42
CA ILE A 370 32.89 1.36 -3.05
C ILE A 370 33.85 2.53 -2.90
N ILE A 371 34.41 2.78 -1.72
CA ILE A 371 35.46 3.79 -1.53
C ILE A 371 36.61 3.52 -2.50
N LYS A 372 37.12 2.28 -2.56
CA LYS A 372 38.18 1.93 -3.52
C LYS A 372 37.77 2.22 -4.97
N LYS A 373 36.55 1.84 -5.38
CA LYS A 373 36.06 2.14 -6.73
C LYS A 373 36.00 3.64 -7.02
N ILE A 374 35.47 4.45 -6.11
CA ILE A 374 35.39 5.91 -6.25
C ILE A 374 36.80 6.48 -6.39
N THR A 375 37.73 6.11 -5.51
CA THR A 375 39.13 6.57 -5.60
C THR A 375 39.86 6.11 -6.87
N THR A 376 39.42 5.04 -7.53
CA THR A 376 39.98 4.57 -8.83
C THR A 376 39.22 5.12 -10.04
N PHE A 377 38.19 5.95 -9.83
CA PHE A 377 37.50 6.73 -10.88
C PHE A 377 37.81 8.23 -10.81
N SER A 378 38.61 8.66 -9.83
CA SER A 378 39.07 10.05 -9.64
C SER A 378 40.56 10.26 -9.97
N PHE A 379 41.16 9.27 -10.64
CA PHE A 379 42.49 9.25 -11.23
C PHE A 379 42.39 8.52 -12.58
#